data_AF-A0A954V0J1-F1
#
_entry.id   AF-A0A954V0J1-F1
#
_cell.length_a   1.000
_cell.length_b   1.000
_cell.length_c   1.000
_cell.angle_alpha   90.00
_cell.angle_beta   90.00
_cell.angle_gamma   90.00
#
_symmetry.space_group_name_H-M   'P 1'
#
loop_
_entity.id
_entity.type
_entity.pdbx_description
1 polymer ?
#
loop_
_entity_poly.entity_id
_entity_poly.type
_entity_poly.pdbx_seq_one_letter_code
_entity_poly.pdbx_strand_id
1 'polypeptide(L)'
;EYLRGNWFEAEASVLQVLHQHPRDAEAMLLLVGILRRTRRFQPALRRLRQLELLETAAVWHFEIQREKEWIARAMADDSKSLESELDNRATDEFTEKGADPDVAEAAV
;
A
#
# COMPACT_ATOMS: atom_id res chain seq x y z
N GLU A 1 21.39 11.06 3.58
CA GLU A 1 20.05 11.61 3.33
C GLU A 1 19.71 11.52 1.83
N TYR A 2 19.60 10.31 1.26
CA TYR A 2 19.54 10.13 -0.22
C TYR A 2 18.36 9.25 -0.70
N LEU A 3 17.47 8.81 0.19
CA LEU A 3 16.40 7.85 -0.14
C LEU A 3 15.01 8.25 0.38
N ARG A 4 14.81 9.52 0.77
CA ARG A 4 13.51 9.99 1.28
C ARG A 4 12.77 10.98 0.38
N GLY A 5 13.29 11.33 -0.80
CA GLY A 5 12.66 12.31 -1.69
C GLY A 5 12.34 11.83 -3.11
N ASN A 6 13.11 10.90 -3.67
CA ASN A 6 13.19 10.79 -5.14
C ASN A 6 12.45 9.58 -5.71
N TRP A 7 11.36 9.13 -5.09
CA TRP A 7 10.50 8.07 -5.65
C TRP A 7 9.94 8.47 -7.02
N PHE A 8 9.61 9.75 -7.19
CA PHE A 8 9.14 10.30 -8.45
C PHE A 8 10.23 10.29 -9.54
N GLU A 9 11.46 10.68 -9.21
CA GLU A 9 12.57 10.65 -10.18
C GLU A 9 12.96 9.21 -10.53
N ALA A 10 12.93 8.31 -9.56
CA ALA A 10 13.15 6.89 -9.79
C ALA A 10 12.05 6.31 -10.70
N GLU A 11 10.77 6.61 -10.43
CA GLU A 11 9.66 6.20 -11.29
C GLU A 11 9.83 6.75 -12.71
N ALA A 12 10.19 8.03 -12.86
CA ALA A 12 10.40 8.65 -14.17
C ALA A 12 11.55 8.00 -14.95
N SER A 13 12.67 7.74 -14.28
CA SER A 13 13.84 7.09 -14.89
C SER A 13 13.50 5.68 -15.38
N VAL A 14 12.78 4.91 -14.57
CA VAL A 14 12.36 3.54 -14.91
C VAL A 14 11.33 3.54 -16.03
N LEU A 15 10.39 4.48 -16.02
CA LEU A 15 9.43 4.65 -17.11
C LEU A 15 10.15 5.00 -18.43
N GLN A 16 11.21 5.79 -18.39
CA GLN A 16 12.02 6.10 -19.58
C GLN A 16 12.73 4.85 -20.12
N VAL A 17 13.27 3.99 -19.25
CA VAL A 17 13.86 2.70 -19.64
C VAL A 17 12.79 1.81 -20.27
N LEU A 18 11.62 1.67 -19.64
CA LEU A 18 10.52 0.88 -20.16
C LEU A 18 9.94 1.42 -21.47
N HIS A 19 10.10 2.73 -21.73
CA HIS A 19 9.70 3.32 -23.01
C HIS A 19 10.60 2.84 -24.16
N GLN A 20 11.89 2.67 -23.89
CA GLN A 20 12.88 2.18 -24.86
C GLN A 20 12.87 0.65 -24.94
N HIS A 21 12.64 -0.02 -23.80
CA HIS A 21 12.67 -1.46 -23.63
C HIS A 21 11.39 -1.95 -22.92
N PRO A 22 10.25 -2.02 -23.64
CA PRO A 22 8.95 -2.34 -23.04
C PRO A 22 8.80 -3.79 -22.57
N ARG A 23 9.81 -4.64 -22.77
CA ARG A 23 9.84 -6.04 -22.34
C ARG A 23 10.96 -6.32 -21.33
N ASP A 24 11.58 -5.27 -20.79
CA ASP A 24 12.57 -5.40 -19.73
C ASP A 24 11.90 -5.82 -18.42
N ALA A 25 12.09 -7.09 -18.06
CA ALA A 25 11.50 -7.69 -16.87
C ALA A 25 12.04 -7.06 -15.58
N GLU A 26 13.33 -6.71 -15.55
CA GLU A 26 13.97 -6.12 -14.38
C GLU A 26 13.45 -4.70 -14.14
N ALA A 27 13.38 -3.89 -15.20
CA ALA A 27 12.80 -2.54 -15.11
C ALA A 27 11.32 -2.58 -14.70
N MET A 28 10.54 -3.57 -15.16
CA MET A 28 9.16 -3.74 -14.72
C MET A 28 9.06 -4.08 -13.23
N LEU A 29 9.89 -5.00 -12.74
CA LEU A 29 9.94 -5.35 -11.31
C LEU A 29 10.34 -4.15 -10.44
N LEU A 30 11.31 -3.36 -10.90
CA LEU A 30 11.75 -2.18 -10.18
C LEU A 30 10.62 -1.13 -10.09
N LEU A 31 9.86 -0.94 -11.18
CA LEU A 31 8.66 -0.09 -11.16
C LEU A 31 7.61 -0.62 -10.17
N VAL A 32 7.38 -1.92 -10.11
CA VAL A 32 6.43 -2.53 -9.18
C VAL A 32 6.82 -2.23 -7.73
N GLY A 33 8.11 -2.35 -7.40
CA GLY A 33 8.63 -2.01 -6.07
C GLY A 33 8.40 -0.55 -5.68
N ILE A 34 8.57 0.39 -6.62
CA ILE A 34 8.28 1.82 -6.39
C ILE A 34 6.78 2.04 -6.17
N LEU A 35 5.93 1.42 -6.99
CA LEU A 35 4.47 1.52 -6.87
C LEU A 35 3.97 0.94 -5.54
N ARG A 36 4.53 -0.19 -5.07
CA ARG A 36 4.19 -0.75 -3.75
C ARG A 36 4.58 0.20 -2.62
N ARG A 37 5.79 0.77 -2.65
CA ARG A 37 6.27 1.70 -1.61
C ARG A 37 5.45 2.99 -1.54
N THR A 38 4.88 3.42 -2.66
CA THR A 38 3.97 4.56 -2.75
C THR A 38 2.49 4.19 -2.53
N ARG A 39 2.21 2.97 -2.06
CA ARG A 39 0.86 2.40 -1.84
C ARG A 39 -0.04 2.39 -3.09
N ARG A 40 0.54 2.48 -4.28
CA ARG A 40 -0.15 2.39 -5.58
C ARG A 40 -0.29 0.93 -6.02
N PHE A 41 -1.02 0.14 -5.23
CA PHE A 41 -1.10 -1.32 -5.39
C PHE A 41 -1.75 -1.78 -6.70
N GLN A 42 -2.83 -1.12 -7.13
CA GLN A 42 -3.54 -1.50 -8.37
C GLN A 42 -2.66 -1.37 -9.63
N PRO A 43 -1.95 -0.24 -9.85
CA PRO A 43 -0.92 -0.15 -10.87
C PRO A 43 0.15 -1.24 -10.76
N ALA A 44 0.64 -1.53 -9.55
CA ALA A 44 1.67 -2.55 -9.31
C ALA A 44 1.22 -3.94 -9.77
N LEU A 45 0.01 -4.36 -9.40
CA LEU A 45 -0.58 -5.64 -9.79
C LEU A 45 -0.83 -5.75 -11.30
N ARG A 46 -1.20 -4.65 -11.97
CA ARG A 46 -1.31 -4.65 -13.44
C ARG A 46 0.02 -4.89 -14.12
N ARG A 47 1.11 -4.29 -13.62
CA ARG A 47 2.46 -4.51 -14.14
C ARG A 47 2.94 -5.94 -13.91
N LEU A 48 2.69 -6.52 -12.73
CA LEU A 48 3.01 -7.93 -12.47
C LEU A 48 2.26 -8.88 -13.43
N ARG A 49 0.98 -8.62 -13.71
CA ARG A 49 0.24 -9.40 -14.72
C ARG A 49 0.82 -9.28 -16.13
N GLN A 50 1.27 -8.08 -16.52
CA GLN A 50 1.94 -7.90 -17.82
C GLN A 50 3.27 -8.64 -17.87
N LEU A 51 4.03 -8.60 -16.77
CA LEU A 51 5.31 -9.28 -16.65
C LEU A 51 5.15 -10.80 -16.78
N GLU A 52 4.16 -11.41 -16.13
CA GLU A 52 3.89 -12.86 -16.21
C GLU A 52 3.55 -13.36 -17.63
N LEU A 53 3.16 -12.47 -18.55
CA LEU A 53 2.91 -12.81 -19.94
C LEU A 53 4.18 -12.84 -20.80
N LEU A 54 5.32 -12.35 -20.28
CA LEU A 54 6.58 -12.35 -20.99
C LEU A 54 7.26 -13.72 -20.88
N GLU A 55 7.90 -14.18 -21.96
CA GLU A 55 8.71 -15.41 -21.94
C GLU A 55 9.87 -15.32 -20.95
N THR A 56 10.39 -14.10 -20.74
CA THR A 56 11.45 -13.80 -19.77
C THR A 56 10.99 -13.90 -18.31
N ALA A 57 9.68 -13.99 -18.03
CA ALA A 57 9.14 -14.03 -16.68
C ALA A 57 9.56 -15.28 -15.89
N ALA A 58 9.87 -16.38 -16.58
CA ALA A 58 10.23 -17.64 -15.94
C ALA A 58 11.44 -17.50 -15.00
N VAL A 59 12.44 -16.70 -15.39
CA VAL A 59 13.65 -16.45 -14.59
C VAL A 59 13.34 -15.63 -13.34
N TRP A 60 12.30 -14.80 -13.40
CA TRP A 60 11.90 -13.86 -12.35
C TRP A 60 10.69 -14.34 -11.55
N HIS A 61 10.32 -15.62 -11.67
CA HIS A 61 9.09 -16.13 -11.09
C HIS A 61 9.04 -15.94 -9.57
N PHE A 62 10.16 -16.16 -8.89
CA PHE A 62 10.26 -16.02 -7.44
C PHE A 62 10.04 -14.56 -7.00
N GLU A 63 10.67 -13.62 -7.70
CA GLU A 63 10.54 -12.19 -7.47
C GLU A 63 9.10 -11.70 -7.70
N ILE A 64 8.45 -12.19 -8.75
CA ILE A 64 7.06 -11.89 -9.06
C ILE A 64 6.13 -12.36 -7.92
N GLN A 65 6.28 -13.61 -7.46
CA GLN A 65 5.43 -14.12 -6.37
C GLN A 65 5.67 -13.36 -5.07
N ARG A 66 6.94 -13.10 -4.73
CA ARG A 66 7.31 -12.34 -3.53
C ARG A 66 6.70 -10.95 -3.53
N GLU A 67 6.71 -10.27 -4.68
CA GLU A 67 6.14 -8.93 -4.79
C GLU A 67 4.61 -8.95 -4.67
N LYS A 68 3.93 -9.98 -5.22
CA LYS A 68 2.49 -10.20 -5.01
C LYS A 68 2.16 -10.38 -3.53
N GLU A 69 2.93 -11.21 -2.82
CA GLU A 69 2.73 -11.42 -1.38
C GLU A 69 2.91 -10.12 -0.58
N TRP A 70 3.94 -9.33 -0.90
CA TRP A 70 4.17 -8.07 -0.21
C TRP A 70 3.07 -7.05 -0.45
N ILE A 71 2.53 -6.98 -1.68
CA ILE A 71 1.36 -6.14 -1.97
C ILE A 71 0.15 -6.62 -1.18
N ALA A 72 -0.12 -7.93 -1.16
CA ALA A 72 -1.26 -8.50 -0.44
C ALA A 72 -1.19 -8.22 1.08
N ARG A 73 0.00 -8.40 1.68
CA ARG A 73 0.22 -8.08 3.10
C ARG A 73 0.01 -6.60 3.38
N ALA A 74 0.59 -5.71 2.57
CA ALA A 74 0.42 -4.27 2.74
C ALA A 74 -1.04 -3.82 2.62
N MET A 75 -1.80 -4.39 1.68
CA MET A 75 -3.24 -4.11 1.54
C MET A 75 -4.05 -4.62 2.74
N ALA A 76 -3.72 -5.79 3.28
CA ALA A 76 -4.39 -6.33 4.46
C ALA A 76 -4.10 -5.48 5.72
N ASP A 77 -2.86 -4.99 5.86
CA ASP A 77 -2.46 -4.12 6.96
C ASP A 77 -3.18 -2.77 6.88
N ASP A 78 -3.27 -2.17 5.69
CA ASP A 78 -4.02 -0.92 5.48
C ASP A 78 -5.52 -1.12 5.80
N SER A 79 -6.13 -2.26 5.45
CA SER A 79 -7.52 -2.58 5.78
C SER A 79 -7.75 -2.69 7.29
N LYS A 80 -6.87 -3.40 8.00
CA LYS A 80 -6.96 -3.56 9.46
C LYS A 80 -6.80 -2.24 10.21
N SER A 81 -5.93 -1.36 9.73
CA SER A 81 -5.76 -0.01 10.31
C SER A 81 -7.07 0.78 10.23
N LEU A 82 -7.75 0.74 9.08
CA LEU A 82 -9.03 1.43 8.87
C LEU A 82 -10.15 0.84 9.75
N GLU A 83 -10.24 -0.48 9.84
CA GLU A 83 -11.22 -1.15 10.70
C GLU A 83 -11.04 -0.76 12.17
N SER A 84 -9.79 -0.73 12.66
CA SER A 84 -9.47 -0.29 14.02
C SER A 84 -9.80 1.19 14.27
N GLU A 85 -9.56 2.07 13.29
CA GLU A 85 -9.91 3.49 13.40
C GLU A 85 -11.43 3.71 13.46
N LEU A 86 -12.20 2.93 12.70
CA LEU A 86 -13.66 2.98 12.71
C LEU A 86 -14.25 2.48 14.03
N ASP A 87 -13.70 1.39 14.59
CA ASP A 87 -14.13 0.82 15.87
C ASP A 87 -13.87 1.82 17.03
N ASN A 88 -12.68 2.42 17.06
CA ASN A 88 -12.33 3.44 18.06
C ASN A 88 -13.23 4.68 17.99
N ARG A 89 -13.57 5.14 16.77
CA ARG A 89 -14.45 6.30 16.59
C ARG A 89 -15.89 6.00 17.00
N ALA A 90 -16.37 4.77 16.79
CA ALA A 90 -17.67 4.34 17.29
C ALA A 90 -17.69 4.35 18.83
N THR A 91 -16.61 3.92 19.50
CA THR A 91 -16.54 3.97 20.96
C THR A 91 -16.48 5.39 21.52
N ASP A 92 -15.86 6.34 20.82
CA ASP A 92 -15.82 7.76 21.25
C ASP A 92 -17.21 8.43 21.18
N GLU A 93 -18.01 8.15 20.13
CA GLU A 93 -19.36 8.71 19.98
C GLU A 93 -20.36 8.23 21.05
N PHE A 94 -20.11 7.10 21.72
CA PHE A 94 -20.92 6.63 22.86
C PHE A 94 -20.49 7.22 24.21
N THR A 95 -19.29 7.81 24.31
CA THR A 95 -18.73 8.27 25.58
C THR A 95 -19.08 9.75 25.89
N GLU A 96 -19.39 10.56 24.87
CA GLU A 96 -19.78 11.97 25.06
C GLU A 96 -21.24 12.21 25.49
N LYS A 97 -22.13 11.19 25.48
CA LYS A 97 -23.56 11.35 25.85
C LYS A 97 -23.94 10.83 27.24
N GLY A 98 -22.97 10.72 28.15
CA GLY A 98 -23.19 10.11 29.48
C GLY A 98 -22.52 10.81 30.66
N ALA A 99 -21.98 12.02 30.51
CA ALA A 99 -21.39 12.77 31.61
C ALA A 99 -22.28 13.96 32.01
N ASP A 100 -23.43 13.66 32.64
CA ASP A 100 -24.11 14.61 33.52
C ASP A 100 -23.89 14.15 34.98
N PRO A 101 -22.87 14.66 35.68
CA PRO A 101 -22.71 14.43 37.11
C PRO A 101 -23.40 15.56 37.89
N ASP A 102 -24.73 15.69 37.79
CA ASP A 102 -25.47 16.69 38.59
C ASP A 102 -26.83 16.17 39.11
N VAL A 103 -26.81 15.09 39.88
CA VAL A 103 -27.96 14.74 40.75
C VAL A 103 -27.54 14.22 42.13
N ALA A 104 -26.32 14.53 42.59
CA ALA A 104 -25.78 13.97 43.83
C ALA A 104 -25.63 14.99 44.97
N GLU A 105 -26.53 15.94 45.18
CA GLU A 105 -26.62 16.66 46.47
C GLU A 105 -27.93 17.45 46.64
N ALA A 106 -29.00 16.82 47.17
CA ALA A 106 -30.03 17.51 47.97
C ALA A 106 -31.11 16.54 48.48
N ALA A 107 -30.90 15.96 49.67
CA ALA A 107 -31.99 15.57 50.55
C ALA A 107 -31.47 15.51 51.99
N VAL A 108 -31.57 16.66 52.67
CA VAL A 108 -31.54 16.82 54.13
C VAL A 108 -32.96 16.66 54.65
#